data_AF-A0A743P902-F1
#
_entry.id   AF-A0A743P902-F1
#
_cell.length_a   1.000
_cell.length_b   1.000
_cell.length_c   1.000
_cell.angle_alpha   90.00
_cell.angle_beta   90.00
_cell.angle_gamma   90.00
#
_symmetry.space_group_name_H-M   'P 1'
#
loop_
_entity.id
_entity.type
_entity.pdbx_description
1 polymer ?
#
loop_
_entity_poly.entity_id
_entity_poly.type
_entity_poly.pdbx_seq_one_letter_code
_entity_poly.pdbx_strand_id
1 'polypeptide(L)'
;MKQFITPSLTDSIFPLPYPQTPSSAREYIRAHGLCVSEISRVTGIGRCTFMDLLSGKQKGRWGNAHRAAVLLGLKQQPGEVQL
;
A
#
# COMPACT_ATOMS: atom_id res chain seq x y z
N MET A 1 -14.00 21.08 -9.97
CA MET A 1 -13.42 19.91 -10.65
C MET A 1 -13.62 18.69 -9.76
N LYS A 2 -14.71 17.94 -9.95
CA LYS A 2 -15.02 16.73 -9.16
C LYS A 2 -14.33 15.56 -9.86
N GLN A 3 -13.28 15.01 -9.25
CA GLN A 3 -12.55 13.87 -9.82
C GLN A 3 -13.32 12.59 -9.53
N PHE A 4 -13.47 11.80 -10.58
CA PHE A 4 -14.30 10.62 -10.70
C PHE A 4 -13.95 9.57 -9.64
N ILE A 5 -15.00 9.00 -9.08
CA ILE A 5 -14.96 7.77 -8.32
C ILE A 5 -14.69 6.67 -9.36
N THR A 6 -13.42 6.31 -9.57
CA THR A 6 -13.04 5.03 -10.19
C THR A 6 -12.59 4.08 -9.09
N PRO A 7 -13.51 3.37 -8.41
CA PRO A 7 -13.17 2.24 -7.60
C PRO A 7 -13.13 1.02 -8.55
N SER A 8 -11.95 0.60 -8.98
CA SER A 8 -11.85 -0.75 -9.57
C SER A 8 -10.44 -1.34 -9.60
N LEU A 9 -9.40 -0.52 -9.85
CA LEU A 9 -8.04 -1.06 -9.97
C LEU A 9 -7.41 -1.33 -8.61
N THR A 10 -7.57 -0.42 -7.66
CA THR A 10 -6.92 -0.51 -6.35
C THR A 10 -7.46 -1.69 -5.53
N ASP A 11 -8.76 -1.94 -5.55
CA ASP A 11 -9.40 -3.05 -4.80
C ASP A 11 -8.97 -4.43 -5.31
N SER A 12 -8.59 -4.54 -6.59
CA SER A 12 -8.14 -5.80 -7.18
C SER A 12 -6.63 -6.04 -7.02
N ILE A 13 -5.87 -5.00 -6.65
CA ILE A 13 -4.41 -5.01 -6.59
C ILE A 13 -3.90 -5.09 -5.15
N PHE A 14 -4.64 -4.52 -4.20
CA PHE A 14 -4.25 -4.51 -2.78
C PHE A 14 -5.03 -5.55 -1.97
N PRO A 15 -4.42 -6.19 -0.97
CA PRO A 15 -3.02 -6.02 -0.55
C PRO A 15 -2.02 -6.63 -1.55
N LEU A 16 -0.84 -6.03 -1.67
CA LEU A 16 0.25 -6.62 -2.47
C LEU A 16 0.67 -7.97 -1.88
N PRO A 17 1.11 -8.92 -2.71
CA PRO A 17 1.54 -10.23 -2.25
C PRO A 17 2.76 -10.11 -1.34
N TYR A 18 2.67 -10.60 -0.11
CA TYR A 18 3.80 -10.73 0.81
C TYR A 18 4.70 -11.92 0.39
N PRO A 19 6.04 -11.83 0.48
CA PRO A 19 6.84 -10.70 0.98
C PRO A 19 7.26 -9.70 -0.11
N GLN A 20 7.15 -8.41 0.20
CA GLN A 20 7.72 -7.29 -0.57
C GLN A 20 8.83 -6.58 0.20
N THR A 21 9.72 -5.94 -0.56
CA THR A 21 10.64 -4.91 -0.08
C THR A 21 10.11 -3.51 -0.47
N PRO A 22 10.61 -2.42 0.11
CA PRO A 22 10.22 -1.07 -0.30
C PRO A 22 10.48 -0.76 -1.79
N SER A 23 11.51 -1.37 -2.40
CA SER A 23 11.77 -1.22 -3.84
C SER A 23 10.77 -2.00 -4.67
N SER A 24 10.57 -3.29 -4.36
CA SER A 24 9.68 -4.15 -5.13
C SER A 24 8.22 -3.70 -5.02
N ALA A 25 7.78 -3.23 -3.85
CA ALA A 25 6.45 -2.63 -3.70
C ALA A 25 6.28 -1.37 -4.57
N ARG A 26 7.32 -0.53 -4.67
CA ARG A 26 7.30 0.67 -5.53
C ARG A 26 7.26 0.29 -7.01
N GLU A 27 8.03 -0.71 -7.42
CA GLU A 27 8.05 -1.24 -8.77
C GLU A 27 6.70 -1.86 -9.14
N TYR A 28 6.07 -2.60 -8.22
CA TYR A 28 4.74 -3.18 -8.41
C TYR A 28 3.69 -2.10 -8.67
N ILE A 29 3.66 -1.06 -7.83
CA ILE A 29 2.77 0.10 -8.01
C ILE A 29 2.99 0.74 -9.39
N ARG A 30 4.25 0.94 -9.79
CA ARG A 30 4.60 1.53 -11.09
C ARG A 30 4.16 0.62 -12.25
N ALA A 31 4.39 -0.68 -12.17
CA ALA A 31 4.06 -1.65 -13.21
C ALA A 31 2.55 -1.71 -13.48
N HIS A 32 1.73 -1.44 -12.46
CA HIS A 32 0.27 -1.42 -12.57
C HIS A 32 -0.31 -0.02 -12.83
N GLY A 33 0.53 0.99 -13.10
CA GLY A 33 0.09 2.35 -13.39
C GLY A 33 -0.54 3.09 -12.21
N LEU A 34 -0.34 2.60 -10.99
CA LEU A 34 -0.93 3.17 -9.78
C LEU A 34 -0.05 4.31 -9.23
N CYS A 35 -0.68 5.20 -8.47
CA CYS A 35 0.02 6.26 -7.75
C CYS A 35 -0.32 6.28 -6.26
N VAL A 36 0.64 6.68 -5.44
CA VAL A 36 0.47 6.73 -3.97
C VAL A 36 -0.65 7.70 -3.55
N SER A 37 -0.90 8.76 -4.33
CA SER A 37 -2.04 9.66 -4.10
C SER A 37 -3.39 8.98 -4.26
N GLU A 38 -3.53 8.05 -5.21
CA GLU A 38 -4.77 7.32 -5.44
C GLU A 38 -4.98 6.28 -4.34
N ILE A 39 -3.93 5.51 -4.02
CA ILE A 39 -3.92 4.57 -2.90
C ILE A 39 -4.32 5.28 -1.60
N SER A 40 -3.79 6.48 -1.36
CA SER A 40 -4.13 7.30 -0.19
C SER A 40 -5.61 7.68 -0.13
N ARG A 41 -6.22 8.03 -1.27
CA ARG A 41 -7.65 8.40 -1.33
C ARG A 41 -8.56 7.20 -1.08
N VAL A 42 -8.22 6.05 -1.65
CA VAL A 42 -9.03 4.82 -1.53
C VAL A 42 -8.93 4.24 -0.12
N THR A 43 -7.72 4.19 0.46
CA THR A 43 -7.50 3.58 1.78
C THR A 43 -7.77 4.53 2.95
N GLY A 44 -7.86 5.84 2.70
CA GLY A 44 -7.92 6.87 3.72
C GLY A 44 -6.61 7.06 4.51
N ILE A 45 -5.53 6.37 4.14
CA ILE A 45 -4.22 6.51 4.79
C ILE A 45 -3.44 7.65 4.15
N GLY A 46 -2.75 8.45 4.96
CA GLY A 46 -1.99 9.60 4.47
C GLY A 46 -0.86 9.22 3.50
N ARG A 47 -0.71 9.99 2.42
CA ARG A 47 0.35 9.80 1.40
C ARG A 47 1.75 9.74 2.02
N CYS A 48 2.03 10.59 3.02
CA CYS A 48 3.33 10.63 3.68
C CYS A 48 3.68 9.29 4.35
N THR A 49 2.69 8.62 4.96
CA THR A 49 2.88 7.29 5.56
C THR A 49 3.36 6.27 4.53
N PHE A 50 2.74 6.22 3.35
CA PHE A 50 3.20 5.35 2.27
C PHE A 50 4.61 5.73 1.78
N MET A 51 4.90 7.02 1.62
CA MET A 51 6.23 7.46 1.18
C MET A 51 7.32 7.14 2.19
N ASP A 52 7.05 7.27 3.49
CA ASP A 52 8.00 6.94 4.55
C ASP A 52 8.28 5.43 4.62
N LEU A 53 7.26 4.59 4.39
CA LEU A 53 7.41 3.14 4.28
C LEU A 53 8.22 2.75 3.03
N LEU A 54 7.84 3.28 1.86
CA LEU A 54 8.53 3.00 0.60
C LEU A 54 9.97 3.55 0.57
N SER A 55 10.29 4.55 1.38
CA SER A 55 11.65 5.08 1.55
C SER A 55 12.43 4.38 2.67
N GLY A 56 11.81 3.45 3.41
CA GLY A 56 12.42 2.75 4.54
C GLY A 56 12.60 3.58 5.81
N LYS A 57 12.13 4.84 5.84
CA LYS A 57 12.20 5.72 7.03
C LYS A 57 11.32 5.22 8.18
N GLN A 58 10.21 4.57 7.83
CA GLN A 58 9.24 4.04 8.77
C GLN A 58 9.09 2.51 8.58
N LYS A 59 8.87 1.78 9.67
CA LYS A 59 8.75 0.30 9.67
C LYS A 59 7.31 -0.22 9.80
N GLY A 60 6.31 0.64 9.88
CA GLY A 60 4.90 0.21 9.99
C GLY A 60 4.58 -0.59 11.27
N ARG A 61 4.94 -0.04 12.43
CA ARG A 61 4.76 -0.74 13.71
C ARG A 61 3.31 -0.68 14.22
N TRP A 62 2.62 0.45 14.07
CA TRP A 62 1.30 0.68 14.68
C TRP A 62 0.37 1.48 13.77
N GLY A 63 -0.93 1.43 14.04
CA GLY A 63 -1.96 2.28 13.41
C GLY A 63 -1.95 2.23 11.88
N ASN A 64 -2.14 3.40 11.25
CA ASN A 64 -2.16 3.51 9.79
C ASN A 64 -0.83 3.11 9.15
N ALA A 65 0.30 3.28 9.84
CA ALA A 65 1.60 2.83 9.35
C ALA A 65 1.66 1.30 9.26
N HIS A 66 1.07 0.58 10.22
CA HIS A 66 0.96 -0.87 10.16
C HIS A 66 0.05 -1.31 9.01
N ARG A 67 -1.15 -0.72 8.91
CA ARG A 67 -2.11 -1.03 7.83
C ARG A 67 -1.51 -0.79 6.45
N ALA A 68 -0.80 0.32 6.26
CA ALA A 68 -0.11 0.61 5.00
C ALA A 68 1.04 -0.36 4.72
N ALA A 69 1.78 -0.82 5.75
CA ALA A 69 2.84 -1.81 5.57
C ALA A 69 2.28 -3.18 5.16
N VAL A 70 1.12 -3.58 5.69
CA VAL A 70 0.41 -4.79 5.25
C VAL A 70 -0.10 -4.63 3.81
N LEU A 71 -0.74 -3.50 3.49
CA LEU A 71 -1.20 -3.21 2.12
C LEU A 71 -0.07 -3.25 1.09
N LEU A 72 1.12 -2.73 1.42
CA LEU A 72 2.29 -2.74 0.55
C LEU A 72 3.00 -4.11 0.50
N GLY A 73 2.49 -5.14 1.18
CA GLY A 73 3.13 -6.45 1.27
C GLY A 73 4.47 -6.43 2.05
N LEU A 74 4.77 -5.37 2.79
CA LEU A 74 5.99 -5.24 3.61
C LEU A 74 5.86 -6.02 4.92
N LYS A 75 4.63 -6.31 5.35
CA LYS A 75 4.31 -7.10 6.53
C LYS A 75 3.20 -8.08 6.19
N GLN A 76 3.28 -9.27 6.78
CA GLN A 76 2.18 -10.23 6.74
C GLN A 76 0.98 -9.67 7.51
N GLN A 77 -0.22 -9.92 6.99
CA GLN A 77 -1.45 -9.62 7.69
C GLN A 77 -1.60 -10.57 8.90
N PRO A 78 -1.80 -10.05 10.12
CA PRO A 78 -2.00 -10.91 11.28
C PRO A 78 -3.25 -11.79 11.13
N GLY A 79 -3.09 -13.10 11.33
CA GLY A 79 -4.19 -14.07 11.23
C GLY A 79 -4.39 -14.68 9.84
N GLU A 80 -3.69 -14.18 8.83
CA GLU A 80 -3.66 -14.81 7.50
C GLU A 80 -2.56 -15.88 7.50
N VAL A 81 -2.96 -17.13 7.78
CA VAL A 81 -2.08 -18.29 7.65
C VAL A 81 -2.06 -18.65 6.17
N GLN A 82 -0.93 -18.43 5.51
CA GLN A 82 -0.71 -18.95 4.16
C GLN A 82 -0.70 -20.48 4.27
N LEU A 83 -1.80 -21.13 3.89
CA LEU A 83 -1.93 -22.59 3.83
C LEU A 83 -1.12 -23.16 2.67
#